data_AF-A0A957A569-F1
#
_entry.id   AF-A0A957A569-F1
#
_cell.length_a   1.000
_cell.length_b   1.000
_cell.length_c   1.000
_cell.angle_alpha   90.00
_cell.angle_beta   90.00
_cell.angle_gamma   90.00
#
_symmetry.space_group_name_H-M   'P 1'
#
loop_
_entity.id
_entity.type
_entity.pdbx_description
1 polymer ?
#
loop_
_entity_poly.entity_id
_entity_poly.type
_entity_poly.pdbx_seq_one_letter_code
_entity_poly.pdbx_strand_id
1 'polypeptide(L)'
;MKLGGAVVPQDLAYAVLAGALWGVACWWGDGANLAAVRVLTNVAGPWLLLAFALGTRSRAALPGAVLGAVALLAAILGYYLAIELLDAEQAPNRLSLDAGSAWAVAAVPVGAFFGLCGAAWRANVAVPLALGLLGGALFGEGLILLNDGIGPSFDYLAVPVAEVAVAFALPTLLMAQRAAAWTIVVVAAVGPIAAFVERGLFESVRGVIG
;
A
#
# COMPACT_ATOMS: atom_id res chain seq x y z
N MET A 1 -8.12 21.03 12.86
CA MET A 1 -8.58 20.24 11.70
C MET A 1 -10.10 20.35 11.62
N LYS A 2 -10.70 20.51 10.44
CA LYS A 2 -12.17 20.45 10.32
C LYS A 2 -12.61 19.00 10.49
N LEU A 3 -13.54 18.75 11.41
CA LEU A 3 -14.07 17.40 11.62
C LEU A 3 -15.01 17.01 10.47
N GLY A 4 -15.83 17.95 10.02
CA GLY A 4 -16.81 17.76 8.95
C GLY A 4 -16.33 18.23 7.57
N GLY A 5 -16.81 17.54 6.55
CA GLY A 5 -16.66 17.84 5.13
C GLY A 5 -17.46 16.81 4.32
N ALA A 6 -17.97 17.19 3.16
CA ALA A 6 -18.59 16.22 2.26
C ALA A 6 -17.48 15.40 1.58
N VAL A 7 -17.68 14.08 1.45
CA VAL A 7 -16.82 13.27 0.59
C VAL A 7 -17.18 13.61 -0.86
N VAL A 8 -16.19 14.02 -1.64
CA VAL A 8 -16.40 14.34 -3.06
C VAL A 8 -16.51 13.00 -3.82
N PRO A 9 -17.57 12.76 -4.62
CA PRO A 9 -17.76 11.50 -5.34
C PRO A 9 -16.56 11.07 -6.19
N GLN A 10 -15.88 12.05 -6.80
CA GLN A 10 -14.68 11.82 -7.59
C GLN A 10 -13.51 11.27 -6.75
N ASP A 11 -13.33 11.74 -5.52
CA ASP A 11 -12.27 11.25 -4.63
C ASP A 11 -12.55 9.81 -4.18
N LEU A 12 -13.83 9.50 -3.95
CA LEU A 12 -14.29 8.14 -3.67
C LEU A 12 -13.99 7.20 -4.84
N ALA A 13 -14.29 7.62 -6.07
CA ALA A 13 -13.95 6.84 -7.27
C ALA A 13 -12.44 6.61 -7.39
N TYR A 14 -11.62 7.62 -7.13
CA TYR A 14 -10.16 7.45 -7.10
C TYR A 14 -9.69 6.49 -6.01
N ALA A 15 -10.26 6.55 -4.81
CA ALA A 15 -9.91 5.62 -3.73
C ALA A 15 -10.25 4.18 -4.10
N VAL A 16 -11.45 3.93 -4.66
CA VAL A 16 -11.85 2.60 -5.13
C VAL A 16 -10.93 2.09 -6.24
N LEU A 17 -10.69 2.91 -7.27
CA LEU A 17 -9.86 2.51 -8.41
C LEU A 17 -8.40 2.27 -8.00
N ALA A 18 -7.79 3.19 -7.24
CA ALA A 18 -6.41 3.04 -6.77
C ALA A 18 -6.26 1.82 -5.84
N GLY A 19 -7.24 1.60 -4.94
CA GLY A 19 -7.32 0.42 -4.10
C GLY A 19 -7.38 -0.86 -4.92
N ALA A 20 -8.39 -1.01 -5.78
CA ALA A 20 -8.57 -2.21 -6.58
C ALA A 20 -7.35 -2.52 -7.46
N LEU A 21 -6.76 -1.51 -8.12
CA LEU A 21 -5.54 -1.68 -8.92
C LEU A 21 -4.34 -2.11 -8.07
N TRP A 22 -4.18 -1.54 -6.87
CA TRP A 22 -3.15 -1.97 -5.93
C TRP A 22 -3.34 -3.43 -5.52
N GLY A 23 -4.57 -3.83 -5.17
CA GLY A 23 -4.90 -5.21 -4.82
C GLY A 23 -4.56 -6.21 -5.93
N VAL A 24 -4.95 -5.91 -7.17
CA VAL A 24 -4.61 -6.74 -8.34
C VAL A 24 -3.10 -6.79 -8.56
N ALA A 25 -2.40 -5.67 -8.40
CA ALA A 25 -0.95 -5.63 -8.51
C ALA A 25 -0.27 -6.49 -7.44
N CYS A 26 -0.81 -6.51 -6.22
CA CYS A 26 -0.31 -7.34 -5.14
C CYS A 26 -0.49 -8.84 -5.43
N TRP A 27 -1.67 -9.23 -5.90
CA TRP A 27 -1.93 -10.61 -6.32
C TRP A 27 -0.94 -11.06 -7.40
N TRP A 28 -0.71 -10.22 -8.41
CA TRP A 28 0.29 -10.52 -9.45
C TRP A 28 1.71 -10.65 -8.87
N GLY A 29 2.05 -9.79 -7.91
CA GLY A 29 3.35 -9.83 -7.22
C GLY A 29 3.60 -11.13 -6.48
N ASP A 30 2.55 -11.81 -6.00
CA ASP A 30 2.67 -13.11 -5.33
C ASP A 30 3.15 -14.21 -6.27
N GLY A 31 2.68 -14.16 -7.52
CA GLY A 31 3.13 -15.04 -8.60
C GLY A 31 4.49 -14.68 -9.18
N ALA A 32 5.10 -13.56 -8.78
CA ALA A 32 6.36 -13.12 -9.36
C ALA A 32 7.55 -13.96 -8.87
N ASN A 33 8.35 -14.47 -9.82
CA ASN A 33 9.63 -15.17 -9.51
C ASN A 33 10.70 -14.29 -8.83
N LEU A 34 10.47 -12.98 -8.72
CA LEU A 34 11.41 -12.04 -8.09
C LEU A 34 11.02 -11.87 -6.62
N ALA A 35 11.84 -12.38 -5.71
CA ALA A 35 11.59 -12.32 -4.27
C ALA A 35 11.30 -10.90 -3.78
N ALA A 36 12.05 -9.90 -4.25
CA ALA A 36 11.84 -8.50 -3.88
C ALA A 36 10.44 -7.99 -4.25
N VAL A 37 9.92 -8.36 -5.43
CA VAL A 37 8.57 -7.95 -5.86
C VAL A 37 7.52 -8.58 -4.96
N ARG A 38 7.62 -9.89 -4.73
CA ARG A 38 6.68 -10.62 -3.86
C ARG A 38 6.66 -10.08 -2.44
N VAL A 39 7.82 -9.76 -1.87
CA VAL A 39 7.86 -9.20 -0.50
C VAL A 39 7.27 -7.80 -0.51
N LEU A 40 7.66 -6.93 -1.45
CA LEU A 40 7.12 -5.56 -1.54
C LEU A 40 5.61 -5.51 -1.74
N THR A 41 5.00 -6.50 -2.40
CA THR A 41 3.55 -6.56 -2.56
C THR A 41 2.81 -7.09 -1.33
N ASN A 42 3.50 -7.82 -0.43
CA ASN A 42 2.89 -8.46 0.73
C ASN A 42 3.15 -7.77 2.07
N VAL A 43 4.18 -6.93 2.16
CA VAL A 43 4.41 -6.12 3.36
C VAL A 43 3.32 -5.07 3.50
N ALA A 44 2.85 -4.84 4.71
CA ALA A 44 1.78 -3.93 5.07
C ALA A 44 2.12 -2.47 4.75
N GLY A 45 3.39 -2.07 4.80
CA GLY A 45 3.84 -0.70 4.65
C GLY A 45 3.26 0.04 3.43
N PRO A 46 3.43 -0.48 2.21
CA PRO A 46 2.80 0.02 0.99
C PRO A 46 1.27 0.16 1.07
N TRP A 47 0.57 -0.73 1.76
CA TRP A 47 -0.88 -0.66 1.95
C TRP A 47 -1.26 0.50 2.88
N LEU A 48 -0.49 0.72 3.95
CA LEU A 48 -0.66 1.86 4.84
C LEU A 48 -0.35 3.18 4.12
N LEU A 49 0.67 3.18 3.26
CA LEU A 49 1.03 4.32 2.42
C LEU A 49 -0.08 4.67 1.44
N LEU A 50 -0.73 3.67 0.83
CA LEU A 50 -1.89 3.89 -0.03
C LEU A 50 -3.02 4.58 0.75
N ALA A 51 -3.40 4.06 1.91
CA ALA A 51 -4.45 4.65 2.73
C ALA A 51 -4.12 6.09 3.14
N PHE A 52 -2.87 6.34 3.57
CA PHE A 52 -2.38 7.68 3.89
C PHE A 52 -2.46 8.61 2.68
N ALA A 53 -1.94 8.17 1.52
CA ALA A 53 -1.91 8.95 0.29
C ALA A 53 -3.30 9.41 -0.14
N LEU A 54 -4.28 8.49 -0.16
CA LEU A 54 -5.65 8.82 -0.52
C LEU A 54 -6.30 9.75 0.52
N GLY A 55 -5.98 9.58 1.80
CA GLY A 55 -6.40 10.49 2.87
C GLY A 55 -5.95 11.94 2.64
N THR A 56 -4.77 12.16 2.06
CA THR A 56 -4.25 13.51 1.78
C THR A 56 -5.03 14.29 0.70
N ARG A 57 -5.99 13.64 0.00
CA ARG A 57 -6.92 14.34 -0.90
C ARG A 57 -7.91 15.22 -0.14
N SER A 58 -8.16 14.90 1.13
CA SER A 58 -9.01 15.69 2.02
C SER A 58 -8.18 16.56 2.97
N ARG A 59 -8.74 17.71 3.37
CA ARG A 59 -8.26 18.52 4.51
C ARG A 59 -9.14 18.35 5.77
N ALA A 60 -10.20 17.55 5.67
CA ALA A 60 -11.13 17.25 6.74
C ALA A 60 -10.92 15.81 7.24
N ALA A 61 -11.08 15.63 8.54
CA ALA A 61 -10.81 14.39 9.26
C ALA A 61 -11.64 13.21 8.72
N LEU A 62 -12.97 13.39 8.73
CA LEU A 62 -13.91 12.33 8.37
C LEU A 62 -13.76 11.90 6.90
N PRO A 63 -13.75 12.81 5.90
CA PRO A 63 -13.53 12.39 4.52
C PRO A 63 -12.16 11.73 4.31
N GLY A 64 -11.11 12.18 4.99
CA GLY A 64 -9.79 11.55 4.91
C GLY A 64 -9.80 10.10 5.39
N ALA A 65 -10.43 9.86 6.54
CA ALA A 65 -10.61 8.53 7.09
C ALA A 65 -11.44 7.64 6.15
N VAL A 66 -12.56 8.16 5.61
CA VAL A 66 -13.40 7.41 4.66
C VAL A 66 -12.59 7.02 3.41
N LEU A 67 -11.82 7.94 2.84
CA LEU A 67 -11.00 7.67 1.65
C LEU A 67 -9.94 6.59 1.92
N GLY A 68 -9.26 6.63 3.07
CA GLY A 68 -8.28 5.61 3.43
C GLY A 68 -8.91 4.24 3.67
N ALA A 69 -10.05 4.19 4.37
CA ALA A 69 -10.80 2.95 4.60
C ALA A 69 -11.29 2.32 3.29
N VAL A 70 -11.87 3.14 2.40
CA VAL A 70 -12.37 2.68 1.09
C VAL A 70 -11.21 2.19 0.21
N ALA A 71 -10.10 2.92 0.17
CA ALA A 71 -8.94 2.51 -0.62
C ALA A 71 -8.38 1.16 -0.15
N LEU A 72 -8.22 0.98 1.17
CA LEU A 72 -7.66 -0.24 1.72
C LEU A 72 -8.63 -1.44 1.58
N LEU A 73 -9.93 -1.21 1.79
CA LEU A 73 -10.95 -2.22 1.56
C LEU A 73 -11.02 -2.63 0.09
N ALA A 74 -11.00 -1.66 -0.83
CA ALA A 74 -10.98 -1.94 -2.27
C ALA A 74 -9.72 -2.69 -2.70
N ALA A 75 -8.57 -2.45 -2.05
CA ALA A 75 -7.35 -3.22 -2.28
C ALA A 75 -7.47 -4.67 -1.84
N ILE A 76 -7.99 -4.93 -0.63
CA ILE A 76 -8.25 -6.30 -0.16
C ILE A 76 -9.23 -7.00 -1.12
N LEU A 77 -10.34 -6.35 -1.47
CA LEU A 77 -11.32 -6.92 -2.40
C LEU A 77 -10.71 -7.18 -3.78
N GLY A 78 -9.91 -6.25 -4.32
CA GLY A 78 -9.24 -6.42 -5.60
C GLY A 78 -8.25 -7.58 -5.61
N TYR A 79 -7.49 -7.74 -4.53
CA TYR A 79 -6.55 -8.86 -4.35
C TYR A 79 -7.27 -10.22 -4.33
N TYR A 80 -8.29 -10.38 -3.48
CA TYR A 80 -9.00 -11.65 -3.38
C TYR A 80 -9.88 -11.94 -4.59
N LEU A 81 -10.44 -10.91 -5.23
CA LEU A 81 -11.17 -11.08 -6.48
C LEU A 81 -10.23 -11.52 -7.61
N ALA A 82 -9.00 -11.03 -7.64
CA ALA A 82 -7.99 -11.48 -8.60
C ALA A 82 -7.63 -12.96 -8.37
N ILE A 83 -7.44 -13.40 -7.13
CA ILE A 83 -7.25 -14.83 -6.80
C ILE A 83 -8.42 -15.65 -7.34
N GLU A 84 -9.66 -15.28 -7.01
CA GLU A 84 -10.85 -16.05 -7.39
C GLU A 84 -11.06 -16.12 -8.91
N LEU A 85 -10.87 -15.00 -9.62
CA LEU A 85 -11.21 -14.90 -11.04
C LEU A 85 -10.07 -15.30 -11.97
N LEU A 86 -8.81 -15.11 -11.55
CA LEU A 86 -7.64 -15.22 -12.42
C LEU A 86 -6.71 -16.38 -12.03
N ASP A 87 -6.86 -16.94 -10.83
CA ASP A 87 -6.04 -18.06 -10.36
C ASP A 87 -6.91 -19.25 -9.94
N ALA A 88 -7.47 -19.95 -10.93
CA ALA A 88 -8.38 -21.08 -10.74
C ALA A 88 -7.77 -22.24 -9.92
N GLU A 89 -6.44 -22.35 -9.85
CA GLU A 89 -5.74 -23.35 -9.04
C GLU A 89 -5.67 -22.96 -7.56
N GLN A 90 -5.66 -21.66 -7.25
CA GLN A 90 -5.72 -21.13 -5.88
C GLN A 90 -7.14 -20.73 -5.42
N ALA A 91 -8.10 -20.67 -6.35
CA ALA A 91 -9.40 -20.03 -6.15
C ALA A 91 -10.23 -20.55 -4.95
N PRO A 92 -10.43 -21.86 -4.64
CA PRO A 92 -11.41 -22.21 -3.61
C PRO A 92 -10.84 -23.05 -2.46
N ASN A 93 -9.83 -22.56 -1.74
CA ASN A 93 -9.61 -23.02 -0.37
C ASN A 93 -10.39 -22.12 0.58
N ARG A 94 -11.31 -22.65 1.40
CA ARG A 94 -12.06 -21.85 2.42
C ARG A 94 -11.16 -20.95 3.28
N LEU A 95 -9.91 -21.37 3.46
CA LEU A 95 -8.85 -20.60 4.12
C LEU A 95 -8.62 -19.21 3.50
N SER A 96 -8.74 -19.05 2.17
CA SER A 96 -8.56 -17.77 1.47
C SER A 96 -9.72 -16.82 1.75
N LEU A 97 -10.96 -17.32 1.78
CA LEU A 97 -12.15 -16.51 2.08
C LEU A 97 -12.20 -16.05 3.55
N ASP A 98 -11.86 -16.94 4.48
CA ASP A 98 -11.81 -16.60 5.90
C ASP A 98 -10.71 -15.57 6.17
N ALA A 99 -9.52 -15.76 5.59
CA ALA A 99 -8.43 -14.78 5.66
C ALA A 99 -8.85 -13.44 5.05
N GLY A 100 -9.48 -13.45 3.87
CA GLY A 100 -9.95 -12.23 3.21
C GLY A 100 -10.99 -11.47 4.01
N SER A 101 -11.88 -12.18 4.72
CA SER A 101 -12.85 -11.56 5.62
C SER A 101 -12.16 -10.89 6.82
N ALA A 102 -11.18 -11.54 7.43
CA ALA A 102 -10.42 -10.98 8.55
C ALA A 102 -9.64 -9.74 8.12
N TRP A 103 -8.99 -9.80 6.95
CA TRP A 103 -8.29 -8.67 6.36
C TRP A 103 -9.22 -7.52 5.98
N ALA A 104 -10.40 -7.80 5.43
CA ALA A 104 -11.39 -6.77 5.11
C ALA A 104 -11.89 -6.06 6.38
N VAL A 105 -12.11 -6.81 7.46
CA VAL A 105 -12.48 -6.26 8.77
C VAL A 105 -11.37 -5.38 9.33
N ALA A 106 -10.11 -5.80 9.23
CA ALA A 106 -8.95 -5.02 9.69
C ALA A 106 -8.68 -3.78 8.80
N ALA A 107 -8.93 -3.89 7.50
CA ALA A 107 -8.68 -2.83 6.52
C ALA A 107 -9.50 -1.57 6.80
N VAL A 108 -10.73 -1.70 7.30
CA VAL A 108 -11.59 -0.54 7.58
C VAL A 108 -10.99 0.37 8.68
N PRO A 109 -10.74 -0.09 9.92
CA PRO A 109 -10.18 0.76 10.97
C PRO A 109 -8.74 1.19 10.67
N VAL A 110 -7.91 0.31 10.11
CA VAL A 110 -6.52 0.64 9.77
C VAL A 110 -6.48 1.69 8.65
N GLY A 111 -7.23 1.47 7.57
CA GLY A 111 -7.34 2.41 6.46
C GLY A 111 -7.93 3.75 6.90
N ALA A 112 -8.94 3.73 7.77
CA ALA A 112 -9.50 4.95 8.36
C ALA A 112 -8.45 5.74 9.16
N PHE A 113 -7.66 5.05 9.99
CA PHE A 113 -6.64 5.67 10.81
C PHE A 113 -5.52 6.31 9.97
N PHE A 114 -4.99 5.59 8.96
CA PHE A 114 -3.94 6.15 8.10
C PHE A 114 -4.47 7.20 7.13
N GLY A 115 -5.70 7.05 6.64
CA GLY A 115 -6.39 8.11 5.88
C GLY A 115 -6.59 9.39 6.69
N LEU A 116 -6.92 9.26 7.98
CA LEU A 116 -6.98 10.39 8.92
C LEU A 116 -5.61 11.06 9.08
N CYS A 117 -4.53 10.27 9.21
CA CYS A 117 -3.16 10.79 9.27
C CYS A 117 -2.79 11.57 7.99
N GLY A 118 -3.18 11.06 6.82
CA GLY A 118 -3.00 11.74 5.54
C GLY A 118 -3.75 13.08 5.48
N ALA A 119 -5.01 13.11 5.90
CA ALA A 119 -5.79 14.34 5.95
C ALA A 119 -5.23 15.35 6.97
N ALA A 120 -4.74 14.88 8.13
CA ALA A 120 -4.10 15.71 9.14
C ALA A 120 -2.81 16.34 8.58
N TRP A 121 -1.98 15.55 7.89
CA TRP A 121 -0.79 16.04 7.19
C TRP A 121 -1.14 17.12 6.16
N ARG A 122 -2.15 16.86 5.31
CA ARG A 122 -2.63 17.80 4.29
C ARG A 122 -3.20 19.09 4.89
N ALA A 123 -3.89 18.99 6.02
CA ALA A 123 -4.45 20.11 6.76
C ALA A 123 -3.40 20.89 7.57
N ASN A 124 -2.15 20.42 7.60
CA ASN A 124 -1.07 20.97 8.41
C ASN A 124 -1.38 20.94 9.92
N VAL A 125 -1.99 19.85 10.39
CA VAL A 125 -2.34 19.65 11.80
C VAL A 125 -1.68 18.37 12.28
N ALA A 126 -1.01 18.44 13.44
CA ALA A 126 -0.34 17.28 14.05
C ALA A 126 0.60 16.52 13.09
N VAL A 127 1.27 17.25 12.18
CA VAL A 127 2.15 16.68 11.15
C VAL A 127 3.23 15.75 11.73
N PRO A 128 3.95 16.11 12.82
CA PRO A 128 4.95 15.19 13.39
C PRO A 128 4.33 13.89 13.90
N LEU A 129 3.13 13.95 14.49
CA LEU A 129 2.43 12.78 14.98
C LEU A 129 1.96 11.89 13.82
N ALA A 130 1.32 12.48 12.79
CA ALA A 130 0.84 11.73 11.62
C ALA A 130 1.98 11.01 10.89
N LEU A 131 3.12 11.69 10.70
CA LEU A 131 4.30 11.11 10.05
C LEU A 131 5.04 10.13 10.97
N GLY A 132 5.07 10.39 12.28
CA GLY A 132 5.66 9.48 13.26
C GLY A 132 4.88 8.16 13.38
N LEU A 133 3.55 8.20 13.28
CA LEU A 133 2.71 6.99 13.26
C LEU A 133 2.92 6.15 12.00
N LEU A 134 3.03 6.80 10.84
CA LEU A 134 3.35 6.14 9.57
C LEU A 134 4.76 5.53 9.60
N GLY A 135 5.77 6.32 9.99
CA GLY A 135 7.14 5.83 10.12
C GLY A 135 7.26 4.72 11.17
N GLY A 136 6.56 4.84 12.29
CA GLY A 136 6.57 3.83 13.34
C GLY A 136 5.94 2.50 12.89
N ALA A 137 4.87 2.54 12.10
CA ALA A 137 4.27 1.33 11.53
C ALA A 137 5.23 0.64 10.54
N LEU A 138 5.84 1.39 9.62
CA LEU A 138 6.84 0.89 8.68
C LEU A 138 8.08 0.31 9.39
N PHE A 139 8.54 1.01 10.42
CA PHE A 139 9.68 0.56 11.23
C PHE A 139 9.36 -0.71 12.01
N GLY A 140 8.18 -0.77 12.64
CA GLY A 140 7.73 -1.93 13.41
C GLY A 140 7.60 -3.17 12.54
N GLU A 141 7.05 -3.02 11.33
CA GLU A 141 7.01 -4.11 10.36
C GLU A 141 8.40 -4.58 9.94
N GLY A 142 9.29 -3.65 9.58
CA GLY A 142 10.67 -3.98 9.25
C GLY A 142 11.38 -4.74 10.37
N LEU A 143 11.12 -4.41 11.64
CA LEU A 143 11.64 -5.16 12.79
C LEU A 143 11.03 -6.56 12.93
N ILE A 144 9.72 -6.72 12.68
CA ILE A 144 9.06 -8.03 12.70
C ILE A 144 9.66 -8.92 11.62
N LEU A 145 9.82 -8.41 10.40
CA LEU A 145 10.43 -9.13 9.27
C LEU A 145 11.89 -9.54 9.56
N LEU A 146 12.65 -8.68 10.26
CA LEU A 146 14.01 -9.01 10.72
C LEU A 146 14.01 -10.09 11.81
N ASN A 147 13.02 -10.09 12.70
CA ASN A 147 12.95 -10.98 13.85
C ASN A 147 12.37 -12.37 13.53
N ASP A 148 11.41 -12.45 12.61
CA ASP A 148 10.71 -13.69 12.25
C ASP A 148 11.57 -14.67 11.44
N GLY A 149 12.84 -14.32 11.18
CA GLY A 149 13.81 -15.25 10.64
C GLY A 149 13.41 -15.78 9.26
N ILE A 150 12.72 -14.97 8.44
CA ILE A 150 12.53 -15.20 7.01
C ILE A 150 13.91 -15.22 6.35
N GLY A 151 14.62 -16.34 6.51
CA GLY A 151 15.87 -16.79 5.90
C GLY A 151 17.02 -15.77 5.71
N PRO A 152 18.26 -16.08 6.16
CA PRO A 152 19.45 -15.30 5.81
C PRO A 152 19.92 -15.52 4.36
N SER A 153 19.01 -15.78 3.41
CA SER A 153 19.35 -15.52 2.01
C SER A 153 19.38 -14.00 1.85
N PHE A 154 20.53 -13.47 1.42
CA PHE A 154 20.77 -12.04 1.22
C PHE A 154 19.65 -11.32 0.44
N ASP A 155 18.90 -12.06 -0.38
CA ASP A 155 17.76 -11.59 -1.16
C ASP A 155 16.59 -11.05 -0.32
N TYR A 156 16.41 -11.50 0.93
CA TYR A 156 15.29 -11.05 1.78
C TYR A 156 15.66 -9.93 2.75
N LEU A 157 16.95 -9.69 3.02
CA LEU A 157 17.39 -8.66 3.96
C LEU A 157 17.18 -7.24 3.40
N ALA A 158 17.18 -7.10 2.08
CA ALA A 158 17.03 -5.80 1.41
C ALA A 158 15.68 -5.13 1.70
N VAL A 159 14.62 -5.91 1.87
CA VAL A 159 13.26 -5.37 2.05
C VAL A 159 13.03 -4.77 3.44
N PRO A 160 13.28 -5.46 4.57
CA PRO A 160 13.16 -4.83 5.88
C PRO A 160 14.15 -3.69 6.06
N VAL A 161 15.36 -3.77 5.49
CA VAL A 161 16.31 -2.64 5.49
C VAL A 161 15.74 -1.45 4.71
N ALA A 162 15.12 -1.69 3.56
CA ALA A 162 14.45 -0.65 2.79
C ALA A 162 13.26 -0.05 3.55
N GLU A 163 12.44 -0.86 4.22
CA GLU A 163 11.32 -0.37 5.04
C GLU A 163 11.78 0.49 6.20
N VAL A 164 12.82 0.05 6.93
CA VAL A 164 13.44 0.84 7.99
C VAL A 164 13.99 2.14 7.42
N ALA A 165 14.70 2.09 6.28
CA ALA A 165 15.22 3.28 5.63
C ALA A 165 14.11 4.25 5.19
N VAL A 166 13.02 3.74 4.62
CA VAL A 166 11.84 4.53 4.23
C VAL A 166 11.14 5.10 5.45
N ALA A 167 11.03 4.35 6.55
CA ALA A 167 10.45 4.80 7.81
C ALA A 167 11.15 6.05 8.37
N PHE A 168 12.48 6.14 8.20
CA PHE A 168 13.27 7.31 8.59
C PHE A 168 13.28 8.43 7.54
N ALA A 169 13.40 8.08 6.25
CA ALA A 169 13.53 9.07 5.18
C ALA A 169 12.19 9.76 4.86
N LEU A 170 11.09 9.01 4.83
CA LEU A 170 9.80 9.49 4.37
C LEU A 170 9.26 10.65 5.23
N PRO A 171 9.26 10.59 6.58
CA PRO A 171 8.85 11.73 7.41
C PRO A 171 9.67 12.99 7.11
N THR A 172 10.99 12.87 7.01
CA THR A 172 11.89 14.00 6.75
C THR A 172 11.64 14.61 5.37
N LEU A 173 11.45 13.76 4.34
CA LEU A 173 11.13 14.20 2.99
C LEU A 173 9.75 14.89 2.92
N LEU A 174 8.74 14.32 3.57
CA LEU A 174 7.38 14.88 3.62
C LEU A 174 7.30 16.18 4.43
N MET A 175 8.22 16.38 5.39
CA MET A 175 8.39 17.65 6.09
C MET A 175 9.12 18.70 5.23
N ALA A 176 10.18 18.30 4.51
CA ALA A 176 11.04 19.20 3.77
C ALA A 176 10.43 19.69 2.44
N GLN A 177 9.70 18.84 1.72
CA GLN A 177 9.23 19.14 0.35
C GLN A 177 7.77 18.77 0.12
N ARG A 178 6.85 19.57 0.65
CA ARG A 178 5.39 19.38 0.48
C ARG A 178 4.90 19.33 -0.97
N ALA A 179 5.61 19.98 -1.90
CA ALA A 179 5.26 19.98 -3.32
C ALA A 179 5.72 18.70 -4.05
N ALA A 180 6.86 18.11 -3.64
CA ALA A 180 7.42 16.88 -4.22
C ALA A 180 6.90 15.60 -3.53
N ALA A 181 6.27 15.74 -2.36
CA ALA A 181 5.68 14.66 -1.57
C ALA A 181 4.75 13.74 -2.38
N TRP A 182 3.94 14.31 -3.28
CA TRP A 182 3.07 13.52 -4.16
C TRP A 182 3.87 12.68 -5.14
N THR A 183 4.95 13.21 -5.71
CA THR A 183 5.83 12.45 -6.60
C THR A 183 6.51 11.32 -5.85
N ILE A 184 6.93 11.51 -4.60
CA ILE A 184 7.57 10.46 -3.80
C ILE A 184 6.58 9.36 -3.42
N VAL A 185 5.37 9.73 -2.99
CA VAL A 185 4.30 8.76 -2.67
C VAL A 185 3.83 8.01 -3.92
N VAL A 186 3.68 8.72 -5.05
CA VAL A 186 3.34 8.11 -6.33
C VAL A 186 4.48 7.23 -6.83
N VAL A 187 5.75 7.64 -6.74
CA VAL A 187 6.89 6.79 -7.16
C VAL A 187 7.05 5.58 -6.24
N ALA A 188 6.77 5.71 -4.94
CA ALA A 188 6.75 4.58 -4.01
C ALA A 188 5.61 3.59 -4.31
N ALA A 189 4.43 4.10 -4.71
CA ALA A 189 3.27 3.28 -5.08
C ALA A 189 3.30 2.73 -6.52
N VAL A 190 3.94 3.46 -7.45
CA VAL A 190 3.99 3.17 -8.90
C VAL A 190 5.31 2.52 -9.29
N GLY A 191 6.38 2.65 -8.52
CA GLY A 191 7.66 1.95 -8.75
C GLY A 191 7.47 0.44 -8.95
N PRO A 192 6.63 -0.24 -8.13
CA PRO A 192 6.25 -1.64 -8.38
C PRO A 192 5.51 -1.86 -9.72
N ILE A 193 4.70 -0.91 -10.17
CA ILE A 193 3.96 -0.93 -11.46
C ILE A 193 4.89 -0.66 -12.66
N ALA A 194 5.93 0.17 -12.50
CA ALA A 194 6.91 0.39 -13.56
C ALA A 194 7.78 -0.87 -13.77
N ALA A 195 8.15 -1.56 -12.68
CA ALA A 195 8.80 -2.87 -12.75
C ALA A 195 7.91 -3.94 -13.42
N PHE A 196 6.57 -3.83 -13.28
CA PHE A 196 5.59 -4.67 -13.98
C PHE A 196 5.64 -4.49 -15.52
N VAL A 197 5.70 -3.25 -16.00
CA VAL A 197 5.74 -2.97 -17.45
C VAL A 197 7.05 -3.43 -18.09
N GLU A 198 8.17 -3.19 -17.42
CA GLU A 198 9.50 -3.55 -17.92
C GLU A 198 9.65 -5.07 -18.09
N ARG A 199 9.11 -5.85 -17.15
CA ARG A 199 9.20 -7.32 -17.20
C ARG A 199 8.25 -7.96 -18.22
N GLY A 200 7.02 -7.46 -18.35
CA GLY A 200 6.08 -7.94 -19.38
C GLY A 200 6.65 -7.76 -20.79
N LEU A 201 7.35 -6.65 -21.04
CA LEU A 201 8.09 -6.41 -22.29
C LEU A 201 9.27 -7.37 -22.47
N PHE A 202 10.04 -7.64 -21.41
CA PHE A 202 11.22 -8.52 -21.51
C PHE A 202 10.85 -9.99 -21.77
N GLU A 203 9.80 -10.51 -21.13
CA GLU A 203 9.35 -11.88 -21.34
C GLU A 203 8.65 -12.05 -22.70
N SER A 204 7.89 -11.05 -23.18
CA SER A 204 7.30 -11.09 -24.53
C SER A 204 8.36 -11.06 -25.63
N VAL A 205 9.45 -10.30 -25.45
CA VAL A 205 10.56 -10.23 -26.41
C VAL A 205 11.33 -11.55 -26.45
N ARG A 206 11.57 -12.21 -25.31
CA ARG A 206 12.23 -13.53 -25.29
C ARG A 206 11.39 -14.63 -25.93
N GLY A 207 10.06 -14.60 -25.78
CA GLY A 207 9.17 -15.57 -26.41
C GLY A 207 9.05 -15.46 -27.93
N VAL A 208 9.42 -14.31 -28.50
CA VAL A 208 9.39 -14.05 -29.97
C VAL A 208 10.72 -14.39 -30.66
N ILE A 209 11.82 -14.43 -29.91
CA ILE A 209 13.18 -14.66 -30.44
C ILE A 209 13.64 -16.12 -30.22
N GLY A 210 12.83 -16.95 -29.53
CA GLY A 210 13.08 -18.36 -29.27
C GLY A 210 12.46 -19.30 -30.31
#